data_AF-A0A3B8VIF9-F1
#
_entry.id   AF-A0A3B8VIF9-F1
#
_cell.length_a   1.000
_cell.length_b   1.000
_cell.length_c   1.000
_cell.angle_alpha   90.00
_cell.angle_beta   90.00
_cell.angle_gamma   90.00
#
_symmetry.space_group_name_H-M   'P 1'
#
loop_
_entity.id
_entity.type
_entity.pdbx_description
1 polymer ?
#
loop_
_entity_poly.entity_id
_entity_poly.type
_entity_poly.pdbx_seq_one_letter_code
_entity_poly.pdbx_strand_id
1 'polypeptide(L)'
;MTQTDILAQLNPRQREAAEAIDGPLLIVAGPGSGKTRLITYRIAYLVRVVGVSPRRIAALTFTNKAAREMRNRLAELVSHSINDMTVGTFHSFCAMTLRRESDLIGLDRNFAIYDDPDQLDVIKRSMRETDVDPKRFSPRAVQSSISKAKSSLLSAEGFGMRTASYFEEVVGRVYERYELLMAQSGAVDFDDLLLKMHRMLEQHPDIAARYQDRYVHFMIDEFQDTNVVQ
;
A
#
# COMPACT_ATOMS: atom_id res chain seq x y z
N MET A 1 -32.67 -3.53 24.50
CA MET A 1 -31.48 -2.78 24.94
C MET A 1 -31.25 -1.67 23.94
N THR A 2 -31.38 -0.42 24.37
CA THR A 2 -31.21 0.75 23.51
C THR A 2 -29.81 0.74 22.93
N GLN A 3 -29.67 0.57 21.61
CA GLN A 3 -28.41 0.82 20.92
C GLN A 3 -28.04 2.28 21.23
N THR A 4 -26.97 2.48 22.00
CA THR A 4 -26.34 3.79 22.13
C THR A 4 -26.05 4.29 20.71
N ASP A 5 -26.53 5.49 20.36
CA ASP A 5 -26.25 6.08 19.05
C ASP A 5 -24.74 6.24 18.90
N ILE A 6 -24.15 5.35 18.09
CA ILE A 6 -22.71 5.27 17.88
C ILE A 6 -22.17 6.55 17.22
N LEU A 7 -23.03 7.31 16.54
CA LEU A 7 -22.68 8.53 15.85
C LEU A 7 -22.97 9.79 16.69
N ALA A 8 -23.42 9.66 17.94
CA ALA A 8 -23.77 10.81 18.80
C ALA A 8 -22.62 11.80 19.01
N GLN A 9 -21.37 11.37 18.82
CA GLN A 9 -20.19 12.22 18.97
C GLN A 9 -19.76 12.95 17.68
N LEU A 10 -20.47 12.73 16.57
CA LEU A 10 -20.18 13.35 15.28
C LEU A 10 -21.04 14.59 15.08
N ASN A 11 -20.46 15.61 14.43
CA ASN A 11 -21.26 16.74 13.96
C ASN A 11 -22.18 16.31 12.79
N PRO A 12 -23.18 17.12 12.39
CA PRO A 12 -24.14 16.73 11.35
C PRO A 12 -23.51 16.31 10.02
N ARG A 13 -22.43 16.97 9.57
CA ARG A 13 -21.72 16.64 8.33
C ARG A 13 -20.91 15.34 8.43
N GLN A 14 -20.28 15.11 9.58
CA GLN A 14 -19.59 13.86 9.87
C GLN A 14 -20.60 12.69 9.98
N ARG A 15 -21.77 12.93 10.58
CA ARG A 15 -22.85 11.94 10.65
C ARG A 15 -23.35 11.56 9.26
N GLU A 16 -23.66 12.56 8.43
CA GLU A 16 -24.01 12.39 7.01
C GLU A 16 -22.96 11.52 6.27
N ALA A 17 -21.68 11.85 6.42
CA ALA A 17 -20.60 11.08 5.81
C ALA A 17 -20.43 9.66 6.41
N ALA A 18 -20.76 9.44 7.68
CA ALA A 18 -20.72 8.11 8.30
C ALA A 18 -21.90 7.23 7.86
N GLU A 19 -23.06 7.82 7.61
CA GLU A 19 -24.30 7.15 7.18
C GLU A 19 -24.38 6.88 5.66
N ALA A 20 -23.51 7.50 4.85
CA ALA A 20 -23.48 7.30 3.41
C ALA A 20 -22.92 5.92 3.02
N ILE A 21 -23.69 4.84 3.15
CA ILE A 21 -23.19 3.45 3.04
C ILE A 21 -22.68 3.10 1.64
N ASP A 22 -23.46 3.44 0.61
CA ASP A 22 -23.27 2.98 -0.75
C ASP A 22 -22.51 3.98 -1.63
N GLY A 23 -21.80 3.44 -2.62
CA GLY A 23 -21.12 4.23 -3.66
C GLY A 23 -19.81 4.90 -3.21
N PRO A 24 -19.15 5.61 -4.15
CA PRO A 24 -17.91 6.33 -3.86
C PRO A 24 -18.19 7.54 -2.97
N LEU A 25 -17.37 7.72 -1.94
CA LEU A 25 -17.45 8.85 -1.02
C LEU A 25 -16.08 9.54 -0.89
N LEU A 26 -16.01 10.82 -1.23
CA LEU A 26 -14.84 11.67 -1.02
C LEU A 26 -15.09 12.63 0.14
N ILE A 27 -14.25 12.56 1.16
CA ILE A 27 -14.29 13.46 2.32
C ILE A 27 -13.14 14.46 2.21
N VAL A 28 -13.46 15.70 1.86
CA VAL A 28 -12.49 16.81 1.85
C VAL A 28 -12.57 17.55 3.17
N ALA A 29 -11.51 17.50 3.98
CA ALA A 29 -11.47 18.23 5.24
C ALA A 29 -10.06 18.69 5.60
N GLY A 30 -9.97 19.87 6.21
CA GLY A 30 -8.70 20.47 6.63
C GLY A 30 -8.04 19.74 7.82
N PRO A 31 -6.81 20.10 8.18
CA PRO A 31 -6.15 19.58 9.38
C PRO A 31 -7.02 19.78 10.63
N GLY A 32 -7.00 18.83 11.57
CA GLY A 32 -7.75 18.92 12.83
C GLY A 32 -9.27 18.73 12.73
N SER A 33 -9.83 18.54 11.54
CA SER A 33 -11.28 18.32 11.31
C SER A 33 -11.82 16.96 11.78
N GLY A 34 -10.94 16.07 12.25
CA GLY A 34 -11.32 14.74 12.73
C GLY A 34 -11.56 13.70 11.62
N LYS A 35 -10.87 13.78 10.47
CA LYS A 35 -10.97 12.80 9.37
C LYS A 35 -10.83 11.35 9.83
N THR A 36 -9.73 11.03 10.52
CA THR A 36 -9.50 9.70 11.07
C THR A 36 -10.60 9.29 12.05
N ARG A 37 -11.12 10.23 12.86
CA ARG A 37 -12.27 9.95 13.76
C ARG A 37 -13.50 9.58 12.94
N LEU A 38 -13.84 10.38 11.93
CA LEU A 38 -14.97 10.10 11.03
C LEU A 38 -14.83 8.72 10.37
N ILE A 39 -13.66 8.36 9.82
CA ILE A 39 -13.43 7.04 9.21
C ILE A 39 -13.68 5.92 10.23
N THR A 40 -13.14 6.02 11.45
CA THR A 40 -13.34 4.99 12.48
C THR A 40 -14.80 4.84 12.91
N TYR A 41 -15.53 5.95 13.03
CA TYR A 41 -16.96 5.91 13.38
C TYR A 41 -17.82 5.37 12.24
N ARG A 42 -17.48 5.70 10.99
CA ARG A 42 -18.13 5.14 9.80
C ARG A 42 -17.97 3.62 9.75
N ILE A 43 -16.75 3.11 9.96
CA ILE A 43 -16.51 1.64 10.06
C ILE A 43 -17.36 1.04 11.18
N ALA A 44 -17.40 1.68 12.34
CA ALA A 44 -18.15 1.18 13.48
C ALA A 44 -19.67 1.15 13.20
N TYR A 45 -20.20 2.15 12.50
CA TYR A 45 -21.58 2.19 12.05
C TYR A 45 -21.90 1.06 11.05
N LEU A 46 -21.05 0.86 10.04
CA LEU A 46 -21.18 -0.25 9.09
C LEU A 46 -21.26 -1.60 9.81
N VAL A 47 -20.38 -1.82 10.80
CA VAL A 47 -20.34 -3.10 11.53
C VAL A 47 -21.53 -3.25 12.49
N ARG A 48 -21.84 -2.24 13.30
CA ARG A 48 -22.76 -2.37 14.44
C ARG A 48 -24.22 -2.05 14.14
N VAL A 49 -24.46 -1.20 13.14
CA VAL A 49 -25.81 -0.74 12.78
C VAL A 49 -26.26 -1.39 11.48
N VAL A 50 -25.41 -1.33 10.44
CA VAL A 50 -25.74 -1.90 9.12
C VAL A 50 -25.57 -3.43 9.10
N GLY A 51 -24.70 -3.97 9.96
CA GLY A 51 -24.44 -5.41 10.04
C GLY A 51 -23.44 -5.93 9.02
N VAL A 52 -22.59 -5.07 8.48
CA VAL A 52 -21.50 -5.45 7.57
C VAL A 52 -20.48 -6.31 8.30
N SER A 53 -20.16 -7.47 7.74
CA SER A 53 -19.09 -8.32 8.28
C SER A 53 -17.74 -7.58 8.26
N PRO A 54 -16.99 -7.54 9.38
CA PRO A 54 -15.67 -6.90 9.43
C PRO A 54 -14.68 -7.45 8.39
N ARG A 55 -14.85 -8.71 7.97
CA ARG A 55 -14.03 -9.34 6.90
C ARG A 55 -14.19 -8.68 5.54
N ARG A 56 -15.27 -7.91 5.35
CA ARG A 56 -15.57 -7.16 4.13
C ARG A 56 -15.08 -5.71 4.14
N ILE A 57 -14.34 -5.33 5.17
CA ILE A 57 -13.83 -3.96 5.36
C ILE A 57 -12.30 -3.96 5.31
N ALA A 58 -11.75 -3.08 4.47
CA ALA A 58 -10.34 -2.70 4.48
C ALA A 58 -10.21 -1.20 4.77
N ALA A 59 -9.32 -0.85 5.70
CA ALA A 59 -8.99 0.54 6.03
C ALA A 59 -7.47 0.75 5.99
N LEU A 60 -7.01 1.55 5.03
CA LEU A 60 -5.61 1.79 4.77
C LEU A 60 -5.19 3.22 5.17
N THR A 61 -3.95 3.34 5.61
CA THR A 61 -3.29 4.60 5.98
C THR A 61 -1.86 4.63 5.43
N PHE A 62 -1.14 5.75 5.59
CA PHE A 62 0.23 5.86 5.11
C PHE A 62 1.31 5.42 6.10
N THR A 63 1.03 5.46 7.40
CA THR A 63 2.05 5.19 8.43
C THR A 63 1.61 4.08 9.38
N ASN A 64 2.58 3.31 9.87
CA ASN A 64 2.32 2.29 10.89
C ASN A 64 1.73 2.89 12.18
N LYS A 65 2.09 4.13 12.50
CA LYS A 65 1.54 4.87 13.63
C LYS A 65 0.05 5.15 13.42
N ALA A 66 -0.34 5.70 12.27
CA ALA A 66 -1.75 5.97 11.94
C ALA A 66 -2.58 4.69 11.89
N ALA A 67 -2.08 3.64 11.25
CA ALA A 67 -2.74 2.33 11.22
C ALA A 67 -2.98 1.77 12.63
N ARG A 68 -1.98 1.87 13.52
CA ARG A 68 -2.11 1.42 14.93
C ARG A 68 -3.11 2.26 15.71
N GLU A 69 -3.07 3.58 15.57
CA GLU A 69 -4.03 4.48 16.22
C GLU A 69 -5.46 4.22 15.73
N MET A 70 -5.66 4.03 14.42
CA MET A 70 -6.94 3.65 13.84
C MET A 70 -7.44 2.31 14.38
N ARG A 71 -6.56 1.29 14.43
CA ARG A 71 -6.89 -0.03 14.98
C ARG A 71 -7.29 0.04 16.45
N ASN A 72 -6.58 0.81 17.28
CA ASN A 72 -6.90 0.97 18.69
C ASN A 72 -8.28 1.61 18.88
N ARG A 73 -8.59 2.68 18.13
CA ARG A 73 -9.92 3.32 18.16
C ARG A 73 -11.02 2.36 17.72
N LEU A 74 -10.78 1.58 16.67
CA LEU A 74 -11.76 0.60 16.20
C LEU A 74 -11.98 -0.52 17.22
N ALA A 75 -10.94 -0.97 17.92
CA ALA A 75 -11.07 -1.98 18.98
C ALA A 75 -12.02 -1.51 20.10
N GLU A 76 -12.03 -0.22 20.43
CA GLU A 76 -12.98 0.35 21.39
C GLU A 76 -14.42 0.40 20.84
N LEU A 77 -14.57 0.71 19.54
CA LEU A 77 -15.89 0.92 18.92
C LEU A 77 -16.60 -0.38 18.50
N VAL A 78 -15.85 -1.38 18.01
CA VAL A 78 -16.38 -2.65 17.48
C VAL A 78 -15.89 -3.90 18.21
N SER A 79 -15.09 -3.75 19.27
CA SER A 79 -14.61 -4.85 20.12
C SER A 79 -13.86 -5.94 19.33
N HIS A 80 -14.13 -7.23 19.60
CA HIS A 80 -13.39 -8.39 19.10
C HIS A 80 -13.43 -8.53 17.56
N SER A 81 -14.42 -7.91 16.92
CA SER A 81 -14.61 -7.85 15.47
C SER A 81 -13.43 -7.24 14.71
N ILE A 82 -12.57 -6.46 15.37
CA ILE A 82 -11.39 -5.83 14.75
C ILE A 82 -10.35 -6.83 14.23
N ASN A 83 -10.31 -8.05 14.77
CA ASN A 83 -9.36 -9.07 14.37
C ASN A 83 -9.68 -9.69 13.01
N ASP A 84 -10.94 -9.66 12.61
CA ASP A 84 -11.40 -10.10 11.29
C ASP A 84 -11.29 -9.01 10.22
N MET A 85 -10.97 -7.76 10.61
CA MET A 85 -10.88 -6.60 9.73
C MET A 85 -9.46 -6.35 9.24
N THR A 86 -9.34 -5.91 7.99
CA THR A 86 -8.04 -5.50 7.42
C THR A 86 -7.80 -4.02 7.72
N VAL A 87 -6.88 -3.73 8.64
CA VAL A 87 -6.48 -2.35 8.98
C VAL A 87 -4.96 -2.27 8.95
N GLY A 88 -4.41 -1.35 8.15
CA GLY A 88 -2.96 -1.32 7.92
C GLY A 88 -2.48 -0.17 7.07
N THR A 89 -1.27 -0.30 6.56
CA THR A 89 -0.73 0.55 5.50
C THR A 89 -0.93 -0.09 4.14
N PHE A 90 -0.80 0.68 3.05
CA PHE A 90 -0.74 0.13 1.69
C PHE A 90 0.28 -1.00 1.57
N HIS A 91 1.50 -0.79 2.05
CA HIS A 91 2.57 -1.79 2.05
C HIS A 91 2.22 -3.03 2.88
N SER A 92 1.66 -2.85 4.08
CA SER A 92 1.24 -4.00 4.90
C SER A 92 0.13 -4.80 4.23
N PHE A 93 -0.80 -4.12 3.54
CA PHE A 93 -1.87 -4.75 2.78
C PHE A 93 -1.33 -5.54 1.58
N CYS A 94 -0.42 -4.93 0.80
CA CYS A 94 0.20 -5.58 -0.34
C CYS A 94 1.06 -6.76 0.09
N ALA A 95 1.91 -6.62 1.11
CA ALA A 95 2.71 -7.72 1.64
C ALA A 95 1.84 -8.88 2.12
N MET A 96 0.77 -8.60 2.88
CA MET A 96 -0.17 -9.63 3.36
C MET A 96 -0.88 -10.35 2.21
N THR A 97 -1.25 -9.62 1.15
CA THR A 97 -1.90 -10.18 -0.04
C THR A 97 -0.93 -10.99 -0.88
N LEU A 98 0.23 -10.43 -1.23
CA LEU A 98 1.29 -11.08 -2.01
C LEU A 98 1.81 -12.36 -1.34
N ARG A 99 1.87 -12.41 -0.01
CA ARG A 99 2.23 -13.65 0.70
C ARG A 99 1.18 -14.75 0.59
N ARG A 100 -0.10 -14.41 0.42
CA ARG A 100 -1.18 -15.39 0.20
C ARG A 100 -1.19 -15.88 -1.25
N GLU A 101 -0.82 -15.01 -2.18
CA GLU A 101 -0.77 -15.30 -3.61
C GLU A 101 0.67 -15.51 -4.12
N SER A 102 1.59 -15.96 -3.25
CA SER A 102 3.03 -15.94 -3.52
C SER A 102 3.43 -16.72 -4.77
N ASP A 103 2.69 -17.81 -5.04
CA ASP A 103 2.89 -18.67 -6.20
C ASP A 103 2.66 -17.91 -7.53
N LEU A 104 1.73 -16.94 -7.55
CA LEU A 104 1.40 -16.16 -8.75
C LEU A 104 2.49 -15.13 -9.10
N ILE A 105 3.28 -14.71 -8.11
CA ILE A 105 4.34 -13.72 -8.27
C ILE A 105 5.74 -14.34 -8.31
N GLY A 106 5.82 -15.68 -8.28
CA GLY A 106 7.09 -16.42 -8.36
C GLY A 106 8.02 -16.20 -7.17
N LEU A 107 7.46 -15.93 -5.98
CA LEU A 107 8.23 -15.73 -4.75
C LEU A 107 7.82 -16.74 -3.67
N ASP A 108 8.74 -17.06 -2.75
CA ASP A 108 8.37 -17.78 -1.53
C ASP A 108 7.47 -16.90 -0.65
N ARG A 109 6.47 -17.49 0.02
CA ARG A 109 5.58 -16.80 0.95
C ARG A 109 6.29 -16.07 2.10
N ASN A 110 7.54 -16.41 2.39
CA ASN A 110 8.38 -15.79 3.40
C ASN A 110 9.46 -14.86 2.80
N PHE A 111 9.23 -14.32 1.60
CA PHE A 111 10.14 -13.35 0.99
C PHE A 111 10.57 -12.25 1.98
N ALA A 112 11.84 -11.87 1.88
CA ALA A 112 12.39 -10.78 2.67
C ALA A 112 11.90 -9.43 2.13
N ILE A 113 11.68 -8.46 3.02
CA ILE A 113 11.38 -7.08 2.64
C ILE A 113 12.59 -6.24 3.02
N TYR A 114 13.28 -5.70 2.04
CA TYR A 114 14.50 -4.92 2.23
C TYR A 114 14.17 -3.47 2.55
N ASP A 115 14.79 -2.94 3.59
CA ASP A 115 14.71 -1.53 3.96
C ASP A 115 15.68 -0.66 3.13
N ASP A 116 15.67 0.65 3.36
CA ASP A 116 16.53 1.60 2.63
C ASP A 116 18.02 1.22 2.67
N PRO A 117 18.62 0.92 3.83
CA PRO A 117 19.99 0.40 3.93
C PRO A 117 20.24 -0.86 3.09
N ASP A 118 19.38 -1.88 3.23
CA ASP A 118 19.51 -3.14 2.49
C ASP A 118 19.48 -2.90 0.98
N GLN A 119 18.50 -2.11 0.52
CA GLN A 119 18.37 -1.71 -0.88
C GLN A 119 19.61 -0.98 -1.38
N LEU A 120 20.13 -0.03 -0.60
CA LEU A 120 21.29 0.77 -0.98
C LEU A 120 22.54 -0.11 -1.18
N ASP A 121 22.68 -1.18 -0.40
CA ASP A 121 23.79 -2.12 -0.56
C ASP A 121 23.64 -3.00 -1.80
N VAL A 122 22.41 -3.44 -2.14
CA VAL A 122 22.13 -4.11 -3.42
C VAL A 122 22.37 -3.17 -4.59
N ILE A 123 22.01 -1.89 -4.48
CA ILE A 123 22.29 -0.88 -5.51
C ILE A 123 23.80 -0.72 -5.73
N LYS A 124 24.58 -0.53 -4.66
CA LYS A 124 26.05 -0.43 -4.78
C LYS A 124 26.65 -1.69 -5.42
N ARG A 125 26.11 -2.87 -5.09
CA ARG A 125 26.52 -4.13 -5.71
C ARG A 125 26.17 -4.17 -7.20
N SER A 126 24.95 -3.79 -7.55
CA SER A 126 24.47 -3.71 -8.94
C SER A 126 25.33 -2.76 -9.78
N MET A 127 25.72 -1.61 -9.21
CA MET A 127 26.62 -0.66 -9.86
C MET A 127 28.00 -1.27 -10.13
N ARG A 128 28.60 -1.98 -9.16
CA ARG A 128 29.89 -2.66 -9.37
C ARG A 128 29.81 -3.75 -10.44
N GLU A 129 28.72 -4.52 -10.47
CA GLU A 129 28.54 -5.61 -11.44
C GLU A 129 28.16 -5.12 -12.85
N THR A 130 27.90 -3.83 -13.01
CA THR A 130 27.57 -3.17 -14.29
C THR A 130 28.60 -2.10 -14.68
N ASP A 131 29.79 -2.12 -14.04
CA ASP A 131 30.89 -1.17 -14.28
C ASP A 131 30.52 0.32 -14.11
N VAL A 132 29.57 0.61 -13.22
CA VAL A 132 29.15 1.98 -12.87
C VAL A 132 29.90 2.47 -11.62
N ASP A 133 30.67 3.55 -11.76
CA ASP A 133 31.43 4.14 -10.65
C ASP A 133 30.53 4.93 -9.67
N PRO A 134 30.43 4.52 -8.38
CA PRO A 134 29.68 5.23 -7.35
C PRO A 134 30.16 6.65 -7.03
N LYS A 135 31.39 7.01 -7.41
CA LYS A 135 31.90 8.39 -7.26
C LYS A 135 31.37 9.31 -8.35
N ARG A 136 31.11 8.77 -9.53
CA ARG A 136 30.55 9.51 -10.66
C ARG A 136 29.03 9.60 -10.57
N PHE A 137 28.39 8.54 -10.09
CA PHE A 137 26.94 8.47 -9.92
C PHE A 137 26.62 8.13 -8.47
N SER A 138 25.89 9.01 -7.79
CA SER A 138 25.50 8.76 -6.39
C SER A 138 24.58 7.54 -6.30
N PRO A 139 24.89 6.50 -5.48
CA PRO A 139 24.02 5.36 -5.28
C PRO A 139 22.61 5.73 -4.81
N ARG A 140 22.50 6.78 -3.98
CA ARG A 140 21.19 7.29 -3.54
C ARG A 140 20.40 7.92 -4.68
N ALA A 141 21.06 8.63 -5.59
CA ALA A 141 20.38 9.21 -6.76
C ALA A 141 19.85 8.11 -7.68
N VAL A 142 20.62 7.03 -7.87
CA VAL A 142 20.18 5.85 -8.63
C VAL A 142 18.99 5.17 -7.95
N GLN A 143 19.07 4.91 -6.64
CA GLN A 143 17.97 4.34 -5.85
C GLN A 143 16.69 5.18 -5.98
N SER A 144 16.78 6.50 -5.79
CA SER A 144 15.62 7.40 -5.95
C SER A 144 15.02 7.36 -7.35
N SER A 145 15.86 7.24 -8.39
CA SER A 145 15.37 7.12 -9.76
C SER A 145 14.63 5.80 -10.01
N ILE A 146 15.11 4.70 -9.42
CA ILE A 146 14.44 3.39 -9.49
C ILE A 146 13.11 3.41 -8.73
N SER A 147 13.10 3.95 -7.51
CA SER A 147 11.87 4.12 -6.72
C SER A 147 10.81 4.95 -7.47
N LYS A 148 11.24 6.05 -8.11
CA LYS A 148 10.36 6.87 -8.96
C LYS A 148 9.82 6.09 -10.17
N ALA A 149 10.64 5.24 -10.78
CA ALA A 149 10.20 4.38 -11.87
C ALA A 149 9.11 3.40 -11.41
N LYS A 150 9.37 2.68 -10.30
CA LYS A 150 8.42 1.71 -9.73
C LYS A 150 7.09 2.34 -9.32
N SER A 151 7.14 3.48 -8.62
CA SER A 151 5.94 4.24 -8.22
C SER A 151 5.15 4.81 -9.40
N SER A 152 5.75 4.87 -10.59
CA SER A 152 5.11 5.25 -11.85
C SER A 152 4.79 4.05 -12.75
N LEU A 153 4.72 2.84 -12.17
CA LEU A 153 4.41 1.56 -12.85
C LEU A 153 5.45 1.11 -13.90
N LEU A 154 6.65 1.66 -13.88
CA LEU A 154 7.67 1.40 -14.89
C LEU A 154 8.59 0.25 -14.45
N SER A 155 8.62 -0.84 -15.23
CA SER A 155 9.56 -1.95 -15.05
C SER A 155 11.00 -1.55 -15.43
N ALA A 156 11.99 -2.35 -15.05
CA ALA A 156 13.37 -2.16 -15.51
C ALA A 156 13.46 -2.19 -17.05
N GLU A 157 12.79 -3.14 -17.69
CA GLU A 157 12.68 -3.23 -19.15
C GLU A 157 12.05 -1.96 -19.76
N GLY A 158 10.90 -1.52 -19.22
CA GLY A 158 10.21 -0.33 -19.70
C GLY A 158 11.00 0.96 -19.45
N PHE A 159 11.80 1.00 -18.38
CA PHE A 159 12.68 2.12 -18.07
C PHE A 159 13.81 2.22 -19.10
N GLY A 160 14.45 1.10 -19.46
CA GLY A 160 15.50 1.06 -20.47
C GLY A 160 15.05 1.57 -21.85
N MET A 161 13.79 1.31 -22.23
CA MET A 161 13.22 1.78 -23.50
C MET A 161 12.92 3.29 -23.56
N ARG A 162 12.82 3.98 -22.42
CA ARG A 162 12.39 5.38 -22.32
C ARG A 162 13.52 6.37 -22.00
N THR A 163 14.77 5.93 -22.09
CA THR A 163 15.94 6.72 -21.64
C THR A 163 16.11 8.00 -22.47
N ALA A 164 16.12 9.16 -21.80
CA ALA A 164 16.27 10.48 -22.42
C ALA A 164 17.63 11.12 -22.09
N SER A 165 18.38 10.57 -21.12
CA SER A 165 19.68 11.07 -20.70
C SER A 165 20.69 9.95 -20.41
N TYR A 166 21.98 10.27 -20.46
CA TYR A 166 23.05 9.33 -20.09
C TYR A 166 22.93 8.83 -18.65
N PHE A 167 22.41 9.66 -17.73
CA PHE A 167 22.14 9.23 -16.36
C PHE A 167 21.04 8.15 -16.33
N GLU A 168 19.95 8.34 -17.07
CA GLU A 168 18.88 7.35 -17.14
C GLU A 168 19.33 6.05 -17.82
N GLU A 169 20.19 6.12 -18.84
CA GLU A 169 20.81 4.91 -19.41
C GLU A 169 21.59 4.11 -18.36
N VAL A 170 22.39 4.80 -17.53
CA VAL A 170 23.11 4.19 -16.41
C VAL A 170 22.14 3.60 -15.39
N VAL A 171 21.09 4.34 -15.01
CA VAL A 171 20.06 3.84 -14.08
C VAL A 171 19.39 2.60 -14.64
N GLY A 172 19.06 2.54 -15.93
CA GLY A 172 18.42 1.38 -16.56
C GLY A 172 19.25 0.10 -16.40
N ARG A 173 20.56 0.18 -16.71
CA ARG A 173 21.48 -0.96 -16.51
C ARG A 173 21.55 -1.41 -15.05
N VAL A 174 21.66 -0.46 -14.13
CA VAL A 174 21.71 -0.76 -12.69
C VAL A 174 20.38 -1.34 -12.21
N TYR A 175 19.26 -0.86 -12.73
CA TYR A 175 17.92 -1.30 -12.34
C TYR A 175 17.66 -2.75 -12.78
N GLU A 176 17.99 -3.11 -14.02
CA GLU A 176 17.91 -4.50 -14.48
C GLU A 176 18.73 -5.43 -13.58
N ARG A 177 19.97 -5.02 -13.25
CA ARG A 177 20.82 -5.84 -12.38
C ARG A 177 20.29 -5.93 -10.95
N TYR A 178 19.75 -4.82 -10.43
CA TYR A 178 19.14 -4.73 -9.12
C TYR A 178 17.98 -5.72 -8.99
N GLU A 179 17.04 -5.73 -9.94
CA GLU A 179 15.90 -6.65 -9.94
C GLU A 179 16.34 -8.12 -9.96
N LEU A 180 17.37 -8.46 -10.74
CA LEU A 180 17.93 -9.82 -10.77
C LEU A 180 18.52 -10.22 -9.42
N LEU A 181 19.25 -9.33 -8.76
CA LEU A 181 19.85 -9.60 -7.44
C LEU A 181 18.78 -9.72 -6.35
N MET A 182 17.73 -8.90 -6.41
CA MET A 182 16.57 -8.99 -5.51
C MET A 182 15.85 -10.33 -5.66
N ALA A 183 15.58 -10.74 -6.91
CA ALA A 183 14.96 -12.02 -7.22
C ALA A 183 15.81 -13.22 -6.74
N GLN A 184 17.12 -13.20 -6.97
CA GLN A 184 18.05 -14.24 -6.49
C GLN A 184 18.08 -14.35 -4.96
N SER A 185 17.82 -13.24 -4.27
CA SER A 185 17.78 -13.20 -2.80
C SER A 185 16.40 -13.58 -2.24
N GLY A 186 15.40 -13.82 -3.09
CA GLY A 186 14.02 -14.00 -2.64
C GLY A 186 13.49 -12.79 -1.88
N ALA A 187 13.92 -11.59 -2.28
CA ALA A 187 13.63 -10.33 -1.59
C ALA A 187 12.83 -9.37 -2.48
N VAL A 188 12.10 -8.47 -1.84
CA VAL A 188 11.41 -7.34 -2.46
C VAL A 188 11.69 -6.08 -1.66
N ASP A 189 11.64 -4.92 -2.29
CA ASP A 189 11.62 -3.63 -1.59
C ASP A 189 10.17 -3.14 -1.34
N PHE A 190 10.02 -1.95 -0.74
CA PHE A 190 8.71 -1.37 -0.48
C PHE A 190 7.95 -1.04 -1.77
N ASP A 191 8.63 -0.52 -2.79
CA ASP A 191 8.00 -0.15 -4.07
C ASP A 191 7.57 -1.40 -4.85
N ASP A 192 8.31 -2.50 -4.74
CA ASP A 192 7.98 -3.80 -5.31
C ASP A 192 6.68 -4.36 -4.76
N LEU A 193 6.37 -4.13 -3.48
CA LEU A 193 5.10 -4.58 -2.91
C LEU A 193 3.93 -3.98 -3.67
N LEU A 194 4.01 -2.70 -4.03
CA LEU A 194 2.96 -2.00 -4.75
C LEU A 194 2.95 -2.44 -6.23
N LEU A 195 4.12 -2.44 -6.88
CA LEU A 195 4.24 -2.76 -8.30
C LEU A 195 3.86 -4.22 -8.62
N LYS A 196 4.31 -5.17 -7.79
CA LYS A 196 3.95 -6.59 -7.96
C LYS A 196 2.48 -6.83 -7.66
N MET A 197 1.90 -6.14 -6.67
CA MET A 197 0.46 -6.21 -6.40
C MET A 197 -0.34 -5.72 -7.61
N HIS A 198 0.02 -4.57 -8.19
CA HIS A 198 -0.61 -4.05 -9.40
C HIS A 198 -0.55 -5.06 -10.55
N ARG A 199 0.65 -5.56 -10.88
CA ARG A 199 0.84 -6.54 -11.97
C ARG A 199 0.06 -7.83 -11.74
N MET A 200 0.07 -8.35 -10.51
CA MET A 200 -0.66 -9.56 -10.16
C MET A 200 -2.16 -9.38 -10.40
N LEU A 201 -2.74 -8.25 -9.98
CA LEU A 201 -4.16 -7.97 -10.19
C LEU A 201 -4.50 -7.73 -11.67
N GLU A 202 -3.61 -7.10 -12.44
CA GLU A 202 -3.78 -6.89 -13.88
C GLU A 202 -3.73 -8.21 -14.66
N GLN A 203 -2.79 -9.10 -14.30
CA GLN A 203 -2.56 -10.37 -14.99
C GLN A 203 -3.54 -11.47 -14.57
N HIS A 204 -4.14 -11.36 -13.37
CA HIS A 204 -5.07 -12.34 -12.82
C HIS A 204 -6.42 -11.69 -12.43
N PRO A 205 -7.31 -11.42 -13.41
CA PRO A 205 -8.59 -10.77 -13.15
C PRO A 205 -9.51 -11.54 -12.18
N ASP A 206 -9.37 -12.86 -12.10
CA ASP A 206 -10.08 -13.73 -11.15
C ASP A 206 -9.67 -13.45 -9.70
N ILE A 207 -8.37 -13.20 -9.47
CA ILE A 207 -7.83 -12.80 -8.17
C ILE A 207 -8.31 -11.40 -7.81
N ALA A 208 -8.31 -10.47 -8.77
CA ALA A 208 -8.86 -9.13 -8.58
C ALA A 208 -10.35 -9.18 -8.19
N ALA A 209 -11.16 -9.96 -8.90
CA ALA A 209 -12.57 -10.14 -8.59
C ALA A 209 -12.79 -10.72 -7.18
N ARG A 210 -11.96 -11.68 -6.74
CA ARG A 210 -12.03 -12.25 -5.39
C ARG A 210 -11.75 -11.21 -4.31
N TYR A 211 -10.76 -10.33 -4.51
CA TYR A 211 -10.45 -9.27 -3.55
C TYR A 211 -11.50 -8.14 -3.59
N GLN A 212 -12.07 -7.84 -4.75
CA GLN A 212 -13.20 -6.90 -4.89
C GLN A 212 -14.47 -7.41 -4.20
N ASP A 213 -14.84 -8.69 -4.37
CA ASP A 213 -15.98 -9.27 -3.63
C ASP A 213 -15.69 -9.34 -2.14
N ARG A 214 -14.44 -9.63 -1.75
CA ARG A 214 -14.07 -9.61 -0.33
C ARG A 214 -14.26 -8.23 0.26
N TYR A 215 -13.60 -7.20 -0.27
CA TYR A 215 -13.54 -5.86 0.34
C TYR A 215 -14.56 -4.89 -0.26
N VAL A 216 -15.82 -5.04 0.11
CA VAL A 216 -16.92 -4.17 -0.35
C VAL A 216 -16.82 -2.74 0.19
N HIS A 217 -16.26 -2.58 1.40
CA HIS A 217 -15.93 -1.26 1.92
C HIS A 217 -14.42 -1.10 2.01
N PHE A 218 -13.88 -0.31 1.09
CA PHE A 218 -12.46 0.01 1.03
C PHE A 218 -12.27 1.49 1.37
N MET A 219 -11.54 1.77 2.43
CA MET A 219 -11.35 3.11 2.98
C MET A 219 -9.88 3.46 2.99
N ILE A 220 -9.56 4.68 2.57
CA ILE A 220 -8.20 5.21 2.53
C ILE A 220 -8.19 6.51 3.34
N ASP A 221 -7.38 6.56 4.39
CA ASP A 221 -7.05 7.81 5.09
C ASP A 221 -5.83 8.47 4.42
N GLU A 222 -5.74 9.79 4.51
CA GLU A 222 -4.66 10.60 3.90
C GLU A 222 -4.53 10.38 2.38
N PHE A 223 -5.65 10.29 1.67
CA PHE A 223 -5.68 10.02 0.21
C PHE A 223 -4.84 11.01 -0.62
N GLN A 224 -4.63 12.24 -0.12
CA GLN A 224 -3.77 13.23 -0.80
C GLN A 224 -2.30 12.82 -0.93
N ASP A 225 -1.84 11.84 -0.14
CA ASP A 225 -0.45 11.38 -0.15
C ASP A 225 -0.24 10.18 -1.10
N THR A 226 -1.26 9.77 -1.85
CA THR A 226 -1.19 8.65 -2.82
C THR A 226 -0.34 8.98 -4.05
N ASN A 227 0.35 7.97 -4.56
CA ASN A 227 1.01 8.00 -5.86
C ASN A 227 0.24 7.17 -6.90
N VAL A 228 0.74 7.08 -8.13
CA VAL A 228 0.03 6.44 -9.26
C VAL A 228 -0.19 4.93 -9.06
N VAL A 229 0.72 4.23 -8.37
CA VAL A 229 0.58 2.78 -8.15
C VAL A 229 -0.37 2.45 -6.98
N GLN A 230 -0.54 3.37 -6.03
CA GLN A 230 -1.44 3.23 -4.88
C GLN A 230 -2.90 3.50 -5.24
#